data_AF-Q4WA93-F1
#
_entry.id   AF-Q4WA93-F1
#
_cell.length_a   1.000
_cell.length_b   1.000
_cell.length_c   1.000
_cell.angle_alpha   90.00
_cell.angle_beta   90.00
_cell.angle_gamma   90.00
#
_symmetry.space_group_name_H-M   'P 1'
#
loop_
_entity.id
_entity.type
_entity.pdbx_description
1 polymer ?
#
loop_
_entity_poly.entity_id
_entity_poly.type
_entity_poly.pdbx_seq_one_letter_code
_entity_poly.pdbx_strand_id
1 'polypeptide(L)'
;MSRKQAIAIIQQVPNMRELVLLMNPNHDKMFGWNFLYLLNNPHGTIEFRRGAASTSVDHVFIYIEVAMSFIDAAIRLGDPERLERVPATVGGLKWFIRAANLPDNVPGLYKLRYLNRFFSGKSDSAFREPKPLGKLSAARLLKLKKKKEEDKKKNLAMVKMLQQPYWS
;
A
#
# COMPACT_ATOMS: atom_id res chain seq x y z
N MET A 1 -2.73 4.86 -18.14
CA MET A 1 -3.96 5.13 -17.36
C MET A 1 -3.75 6.41 -16.57
N SER A 2 -4.64 7.39 -16.71
CA SER A 2 -4.58 8.62 -15.92
C SER A 2 -5.09 8.39 -14.49
N ARG A 3 -4.81 9.33 -13.57
CA ARG A 3 -5.35 9.25 -12.19
C ARG A 3 -6.88 9.23 -12.18
N LYS A 4 -7.51 10.13 -12.94
CA LYS A 4 -8.97 10.20 -13.08
C LYS A 4 -9.57 8.87 -13.55
N GLN A 5 -8.95 8.24 -14.55
CA GLN A 5 -9.35 6.91 -15.01
C GLN A 5 -9.20 5.85 -13.90
N ALA A 6 -8.09 5.86 -13.16
CA ALA A 6 -7.87 4.91 -12.07
C ALA A 6 -8.91 5.06 -10.95
N ILE A 7 -9.22 6.30 -10.54
CA ILE A 7 -10.25 6.59 -9.53
C ILE A 7 -11.62 6.11 -10.02
N ALA A 8 -12.00 6.46 -11.26
CA ALA A 8 -13.28 6.04 -11.82
C ALA A 8 -13.41 4.50 -11.87
N ILE A 9 -12.36 3.78 -12.27
CA ILE A 9 -12.34 2.31 -12.26
C ILE A 9 -12.55 1.78 -10.84
N ILE A 10 -11.84 2.32 -9.84
CA ILE A 10 -11.97 1.89 -8.44
C ILE A 10 -13.40 2.13 -7.93
N GLN A 11 -14.02 3.26 -8.26
CA GLN A 11 -15.39 3.57 -7.82
C GLN A 11 -16.46 2.68 -8.46
N GLN A 12 -16.21 2.12 -9.64
CA GLN A 12 -17.14 1.23 -10.34
C GLN A 12 -17.08 -0.21 -9.83
N VAL A 13 -16.15 -0.53 -8.93
CA VAL A 13 -16.00 -1.89 -8.43
C VAL A 13 -17.17 -2.24 -7.49
N PRO A 14 -17.94 -3.31 -7.79
CA PRO A 14 -19.20 -3.58 -7.10
C PRO A 14 -19.03 -4.20 -5.71
N ASN A 15 -17.88 -4.79 -5.40
CA ASN A 15 -17.66 -5.48 -4.12
C ASN A 15 -16.20 -5.54 -3.70
N MET A 16 -15.97 -5.84 -2.41
CA MET A 16 -14.63 -5.90 -1.82
C MET A 16 -13.71 -6.92 -2.50
N ARG A 17 -14.26 -8.07 -2.94
CA ARG A 17 -13.46 -9.11 -3.59
C ARG A 17 -12.86 -8.61 -4.89
N GLU A 18 -13.66 -7.99 -5.74
CA GLU A 18 -13.18 -7.40 -7.00
C GLU A 18 -12.22 -6.25 -6.75
N LEU A 19 -12.43 -5.45 -5.69
CA LEU A 19 -11.54 -4.34 -5.37
C LEU A 19 -10.15 -4.86 -4.97
N VAL A 20 -10.10 -5.89 -4.13
CA VAL A 20 -8.85 -6.52 -3.73
C VAL A 20 -8.12 -7.11 -4.94
N LEU A 21 -8.84 -7.77 -5.85
CA LEU A 21 -8.24 -8.35 -7.07
C LEU A 21 -7.79 -7.29 -8.08
N LEU A 22 -8.45 -6.13 -8.13
CA LEU A 22 -8.01 -4.97 -8.90
C LEU A 22 -6.70 -4.39 -8.34
N MET A 23 -6.59 -4.28 -7.01
CA MET A 23 -5.42 -3.72 -6.34
C MET A 23 -4.22 -4.69 -6.25
N ASN A 24 -4.49 -6.00 -6.26
CA ASN A 24 -3.50 -7.08 -6.26
C ASN A 24 -3.79 -8.09 -7.38
N PRO A 25 -3.59 -7.70 -8.66
CA PRO A 25 -3.88 -8.55 -9.80
C PRO A 25 -3.08 -9.86 -9.73
N ASN A 26 -3.69 -10.95 -10.20
CA ASN A 26 -3.11 -12.30 -10.16
C ASN A 26 -2.74 -12.80 -8.75
N HIS A 27 -3.34 -12.23 -7.70
CA HIS A 27 -2.98 -12.51 -6.30
C HIS A 27 -1.50 -12.19 -6.00
N ASP A 28 -0.94 -11.18 -6.70
CA ASP A 28 0.45 -10.78 -6.50
C ASP A 28 0.61 -9.98 -5.20
N LYS A 29 1.38 -10.55 -4.27
CA LYS A 29 1.72 -9.99 -2.95
C LYS A 29 2.88 -9.01 -2.98
N MET A 30 3.47 -8.75 -4.15
CA MET A 30 4.65 -7.89 -4.32
C MET A 30 4.31 -6.40 -4.46
N PHE A 31 3.03 -6.04 -4.42
CA PHE A 31 2.58 -4.66 -4.36
C PHE A 31 2.93 -4.03 -3.01
N GLY A 32 3.12 -2.70 -3.02
CA GLY A 32 3.52 -1.98 -1.83
C GLY A 32 2.44 -1.90 -0.75
N TRP A 33 1.18 -2.00 -1.16
CA TRP A 33 0.02 -2.26 -0.32
C TRP A 33 -0.53 -3.62 -0.75
N ASN A 34 -0.69 -4.53 0.20
CA ASN A 34 -1.23 -5.86 -0.04
C ASN A 34 -2.58 -6.01 0.65
N PHE A 35 -3.62 -6.20 -0.15
CA PHE A 35 -5.02 -6.29 0.29
C PHE A 35 -5.53 -7.73 0.33
N LEU A 36 -4.74 -8.71 -0.13
CA LEU A 36 -5.20 -10.09 -0.34
C LEU A 36 -5.72 -10.79 0.93
N TYR A 37 -5.28 -10.36 2.12
CA TYR A 37 -5.78 -10.91 3.38
C TYR A 37 -7.26 -10.59 3.63
N LEU A 38 -7.80 -9.53 3.01
CA LEU A 38 -9.23 -9.18 3.08
C LEU A 38 -10.13 -10.17 2.34
N LEU A 39 -9.60 -10.97 1.41
CA LEU A 39 -10.39 -11.99 0.71
C LEU A 39 -10.79 -13.16 1.60
N ASN A 40 -10.01 -13.43 2.64
CA ASN A 40 -10.13 -14.63 3.45
C ASN A 40 -10.81 -14.37 4.80
N ASN A 41 -10.79 -13.12 5.25
CA ASN A 41 -11.30 -12.73 6.55
C ASN A 41 -11.88 -11.32 6.45
N PRO A 42 -13.15 -11.09 6.81
CA PRO A 42 -13.72 -9.74 6.87
C PRO A 42 -13.00 -8.83 7.87
N HIS A 43 -12.28 -9.40 8.84
CA HIS A 43 -11.37 -8.72 9.77
C HIS A 43 -9.89 -8.82 9.36
N GLY A 44 -9.63 -9.12 8.08
CA GLY A 44 -8.29 -9.20 7.53
C GLY A 44 -7.57 -7.85 7.57
N THR A 45 -6.24 -7.89 7.48
CA THR A 45 -5.40 -6.69 7.55
C THR A 45 -4.93 -6.26 6.16
N ILE A 46 -4.78 -4.96 5.95
CA ILE A 46 -4.01 -4.42 4.82
C ILE A 46 -2.54 -4.32 5.25
N GLU A 47 -1.63 -4.82 4.43
CA GLU A 47 -0.21 -4.79 4.76
C GLU A 47 0.55 -3.75 3.94
N PHE A 48 1.27 -2.86 4.61
CA PHE A 48 2.24 -1.97 3.99
C PHE A 48 3.62 -2.63 3.87
N ARG A 49 4.07 -2.89 2.64
CA ARG A 49 5.28 -3.68 2.32
C ARG A 49 6.43 -2.87 1.72
N ARG A 50 6.47 -1.54 1.95
CA ARG A 50 7.49 -0.62 1.41
C ARG A 50 8.33 0.09 2.46
N GLY A 51 8.25 -0.34 3.72
CA GLY A 51 9.21 0.07 4.74
C GLY A 51 10.63 -0.33 4.32
N ALA A 52 11.60 0.57 4.51
CA ALA A 52 12.99 0.20 4.32
C ALA A 52 13.45 -0.74 5.43
N ALA A 53 14.47 -1.55 5.14
CA ALA A 53 15.18 -2.30 6.17
C ALA A 53 15.68 -1.30 7.22
N SER A 54 15.16 -1.46 8.43
CA SER A 54 15.40 -0.53 9.54
C SER A 54 16.37 -1.18 10.52
N THR A 55 17.43 -0.45 10.85
CA THR A 55 18.47 -0.87 11.82
C THR A 55 18.26 -0.27 13.21
N SER A 56 17.23 0.56 13.38
CA SER A 56 16.86 1.18 14.65
C SER A 56 15.34 1.24 14.80
N VAL A 57 14.90 1.28 16.05
CA VAL A 57 13.48 1.45 16.41
C VAL A 57 12.92 2.75 15.83
N ASP A 58 13.70 3.83 15.85
CA ASP A 58 13.34 5.11 15.26
C ASP A 58 13.05 5.01 13.76
N HIS A 59 13.84 4.23 13.00
CA HIS A 59 13.59 4.02 11.57
C HIS A 59 12.30 3.23 11.32
N VAL A 60 11.99 2.25 12.17
CA VAL A 60 10.73 1.50 12.11
C VAL A 60 9.55 2.44 12.32
N PHE A 61 9.58 3.27 13.36
CA PHE A 61 8.50 4.19 13.67
C PHE A 61 8.25 5.24 12.59
N ILE A 62 9.27 5.62 11.81
CA ILE A 62 9.08 6.50 10.64
C ILE A 62 8.10 5.87 9.64
N TYR A 63 8.28 4.60 9.30
CA TYR A 63 7.42 3.94 8.31
C TYR A 63 6.03 3.60 8.87
N ILE A 64 5.95 3.25 10.16
CA ILE A 64 4.66 3.09 10.84
C ILE A 64 3.88 4.39 10.78
N GLU A 65 4.50 5.51 11.15
CA GLU A 65 3.84 6.82 11.15
C GLU A 65 3.35 7.21 9.76
N VAL A 66 4.17 7.02 8.73
CA VAL A 66 3.77 7.32 7.34
C VAL A 66 2.56 6.48 6.93
N ALA A 67 2.55 5.18 7.24
CA ALA A 67 1.44 4.30 6.88
C ALA A 67 0.15 4.69 7.62
N MET A 68 0.22 4.90 8.95
CA MET A 68 -0.93 5.25 9.78
C MET A 68 -1.49 6.62 9.40
N SER A 69 -0.64 7.63 9.27
CA SER A 69 -1.03 8.98 8.86
C SER A 69 -1.65 8.98 7.45
N PHE A 70 -1.13 8.19 6.51
CA PHE A 70 -1.70 8.09 5.16
C PHE A 70 -3.09 7.44 5.18
N ILE A 71 -3.27 6.35 5.94
CA ILE A 71 -4.56 5.66 6.04
C ILE A 71 -5.62 6.57 6.66
N ASP A 72 -5.33 7.24 7.78
CA ASP A 72 -6.29 8.14 8.42
C ASP A 72 -6.61 9.34 7.52
N ALA A 73 -5.60 9.90 6.84
CA ALA A 73 -5.83 10.92 5.82
C ALA A 73 -6.72 10.43 4.67
N ALA A 74 -6.54 9.20 4.20
CA ALA A 74 -7.39 8.60 3.16
C ALA A 74 -8.83 8.37 3.63
N ILE A 75 -9.04 7.98 4.88
CA ILE A 75 -10.38 7.83 5.46
C ILE A 75 -11.09 9.19 5.53
N ARG A 76 -10.38 10.25 5.92
CA ARG A 76 -10.96 11.60 6.09
C ARG A 76 -11.13 12.38 4.79
N LEU A 77 -10.22 12.20 3.84
CA LEU A 77 -10.10 13.02 2.63
C LEU A 77 -10.30 12.24 1.33
N GLY A 78 -10.71 10.96 1.39
CA GLY A 78 -10.80 10.03 0.26
C GLY A 78 -11.85 10.36 -0.81
N ASP A 79 -12.30 11.61 -0.89
CA ASP A 79 -13.21 12.08 -1.92
C ASP A 79 -12.52 12.09 -3.31
N PRO A 80 -13.12 11.50 -4.35
CA PRO A 80 -12.57 11.42 -5.71
C PRO A 80 -12.09 12.76 -6.28
N GLU A 81 -12.89 13.82 -6.16
CA GLU A 81 -12.56 15.12 -6.75
C GLU A 81 -11.33 15.74 -6.07
N ARG A 82 -11.22 15.57 -4.75
CA ARG A 82 -10.03 15.98 -3.99
C ARG A 82 -8.81 15.17 -4.39
N LEU A 83 -8.94 13.84 -4.48
CA LEU A 83 -7.84 12.94 -4.82
C LEU A 83 -7.28 13.19 -6.23
N GLU A 84 -8.12 13.58 -7.18
CA GLU A 84 -7.68 13.96 -8.54
C GLU A 84 -6.68 15.14 -8.50
N ARG A 85 -6.91 16.12 -7.62
CA ARG A 85 -6.13 17.36 -7.51
C ARG A 85 -4.80 17.19 -6.78
N VAL A 86 -4.61 16.13 -5.99
CA VAL A 86 -3.38 15.93 -5.19
C VAL A 86 -2.19 15.65 -6.11
N PRO A 87 -1.14 16.49 -6.19
CA PRO A 87 0.00 16.21 -7.08
C PRO A 87 0.68 14.87 -6.76
N ALA A 88 1.14 14.12 -7.78
CA ALA A 88 1.90 12.87 -7.59
C ALA A 88 3.37 13.13 -7.23
N THR A 89 3.60 14.04 -6.28
CA THR A 89 4.93 14.45 -5.80
C THR A 89 5.07 14.20 -4.31
N VAL A 90 6.30 14.30 -3.80
CA VAL A 90 6.56 14.30 -2.34
C VAL A 90 5.76 15.40 -1.64
N GLY A 91 5.72 16.61 -2.22
CA GLY A 91 4.95 17.74 -1.70
C GLY A 91 3.44 17.46 -1.69
N GLY A 92 2.92 16.81 -2.74
CA GLY A 92 1.51 16.41 -2.78
C GLY A 92 1.14 15.40 -1.69
N LEU A 93 1.99 14.40 -1.43
CA LEU A 93 1.79 13.46 -0.33
C LEU A 93 1.86 14.16 1.04
N LYS A 94 2.84 15.05 1.23
CA LYS A 94 2.99 15.84 2.46
C LYS A 94 1.79 16.74 2.71
N TRP A 95 1.29 17.41 1.66
CA TRP A 95 0.09 18.23 1.72
C TRP A 95 -1.13 17.38 2.08
N PHE A 96 -1.32 16.23 1.42
CA PHE A 96 -2.46 15.35 1.65
C PHE A 96 -2.55 14.87 3.10
N ILE A 97 -1.43 14.43 3.68
CA ILE A 97 -1.38 14.01 5.09
C ILE A 97 -1.67 15.19 6.03
N ARG A 98 -1.10 16.37 5.77
CA ARG A 98 -1.32 17.57 6.60
C ARG A 98 -2.76 18.09 6.52
N ALA A 99 -3.38 18.04 5.34
CA ALA A 99 -4.74 18.49 5.11
C ALA A 99 -5.77 17.70 5.92
N ALA A 100 -5.42 16.48 6.37
CA ALA A 100 -6.29 15.66 7.19
C ALA A 100 -6.41 16.19 8.64
N ASN A 101 -5.57 17.16 9.02
CA ASN A 101 -5.52 17.79 10.34
C ASN A 101 -5.54 16.76 11.47
N LEU A 102 -4.66 15.76 11.36
CA LEU A 102 -4.55 14.68 12.33
C LEU A 102 -4.08 15.24 13.68
N PRO A 103 -4.63 14.73 14.81
CA PRO A 103 -4.25 15.19 16.14
C PRO A 103 -2.77 14.91 16.41
N ASP A 104 -2.04 15.88 16.95
CA ASP A 104 -0.63 15.68 17.32
C ASP A 104 -0.50 15.03 18.70
N ASN A 105 0.54 14.22 18.89
CA ASN A 105 0.90 13.58 20.16
C ASN A 105 -0.15 12.66 20.80
N VAL A 106 -0.98 11.99 19.99
CA VAL A 106 -1.76 10.85 20.47
C VAL A 106 -0.79 9.77 20.98
N PRO A 107 -0.98 9.20 22.19
CA PRO A 107 -0.10 8.15 22.69
C PRO A 107 0.05 7.00 21.69
N GLY A 108 1.26 6.84 21.14
CA GLY A 108 1.59 5.81 20.15
C GLY A 108 1.31 6.16 18.68
N LEU A 109 0.72 7.33 18.36
CA LEU A 109 0.34 7.71 16.99
C LEU A 109 0.65 9.19 16.69
N TYR A 110 0.69 9.54 15.40
CA TYR A 110 0.72 10.92 14.90
C TYR A 110 1.84 11.78 15.45
N LYS A 111 3.03 11.19 15.66
CA LYS A 111 4.19 11.93 16.12
C LYS A 111 4.82 12.66 14.93
N LEU A 112 4.54 13.96 14.82
CA LEU A 112 4.99 14.81 13.71
C LEU A 112 6.50 14.72 13.43
N ARG A 113 7.32 14.49 14.47
CA ARG A 113 8.77 14.28 14.33
C ARG A 113 9.14 13.19 13.32
N TYR A 114 8.38 12.10 13.25
CA TYR A 114 8.66 10.97 12.35
C TYR A 114 8.32 11.32 10.90
N LEU A 115 7.20 12.02 10.67
CA LEU A 115 6.87 12.57 9.35
C LEU A 115 7.91 13.60 8.90
N ASN A 116 8.34 14.50 9.80
CA ASN A 116 9.38 15.48 9.48
C ASN A 116 10.69 14.79 9.07
N ARG A 117 11.11 13.74 9.78
CA ARG A 117 12.27 12.93 9.37
C ARG A 117 12.04 12.21 8.04
N PHE A 118 10.84 11.67 7.81
CA PHE A 118 10.48 11.02 6.54
C PHE A 118 10.62 11.97 5.36
N PHE A 119 10.18 13.23 5.49
CA PHE A 119 10.23 14.21 4.41
C PHE A 119 11.55 14.99 4.34
N SER A 120 12.38 14.92 5.38
CA SER A 120 13.66 15.64 5.45
C SER A 120 14.56 15.33 4.24
N GLY A 121 15.17 16.38 3.71
CA GLY A 121 16.08 16.34 2.56
C GLY A 121 15.44 15.98 1.22
N LYS A 122 14.11 15.93 1.11
CA LYS A 122 13.40 15.61 -0.13
C LYS A 122 12.78 16.87 -0.74
N SER A 123 12.96 17.06 -2.04
CA SER A 123 12.29 18.15 -2.76
C SER A 123 10.78 17.89 -2.83
N ASP A 124 9.97 18.91 -2.53
CA ASP A 124 8.50 18.83 -2.65
C ASP A 124 8.06 18.61 -4.12
N SER A 125 8.87 19.04 -5.10
CA SER A 125 8.63 18.79 -6.54
C SER A 125 9.08 17.40 -7.01
N ALA A 126 9.72 16.61 -6.15
CA ALA A 126 10.20 15.29 -6.55
C ALA A 126 9.03 14.39 -6.96
N PHE A 127 8.90 14.18 -8.27
CA PHE A 127 8.03 13.19 -8.87
C PHE A 127 8.76 11.86 -8.80
N ARG A 128 8.18 10.87 -8.14
CA ARG A 128 8.76 9.53 -8.12
C ARG A 128 7.91 8.66 -9.03
N GLU A 129 8.22 8.71 -10.33
CA GLU A 129 7.90 7.55 -11.15
C GLU A 129 8.55 6.33 -10.48
N PRO A 130 7.83 5.20 -10.38
CA PRO A 130 8.43 4.00 -9.84
C PRO A 130 9.68 3.68 -10.67
N LYS A 131 10.86 3.81 -10.06
CA LYS A 131 12.10 3.40 -10.72
C LYS A 131 11.94 1.92 -11.06
N PRO A 132 11.99 1.54 -12.35
CA PRO A 132 11.88 0.14 -12.71
C PRO A 132 12.98 -0.61 -11.98
N LEU A 133 12.66 -1.83 -11.51
CA LEU A 133 13.70 -2.75 -11.09
C LEU A 133 14.60 -2.94 -12.32
N GLY A 134 15.79 -2.34 -12.29
CA GLY A 134 16.77 -2.49 -13.37
C GLY A 134 17.12 -3.97 -13.61
N LYS A 135 18.06 -4.25 -14.54
CA LYS A 135 18.45 -5.63 -14.84
C LYS A 135 18.90 -6.35 -13.56
N LEU A 136 18.11 -7.33 -13.14
CA LEU A 136 18.43 -8.21 -12.04
C LEU A 136 19.49 -9.21 -12.48
N SER A 137 20.50 -9.46 -11.64
CA SER A 137 21.42 -10.58 -11.82
C SER A 137 20.66 -11.90 -11.91
N ALA A 138 21.20 -12.91 -12.61
CA ALA A 138 20.61 -14.24 -12.73
C ALA A 138 20.21 -14.85 -11.36
N ALA A 139 21.07 -14.70 -10.34
CA ALA A 139 20.78 -15.19 -8.99
C ALA A 139 19.55 -14.51 -8.35
N ARG A 140 19.43 -13.18 -8.48
CA ARG A 140 18.26 -12.43 -7.99
C ARG A 140 16.99 -12.76 -8.78
N LEU A 141 17.08 -12.97 -10.08
CA LEU A 141 15.96 -13.44 -10.90
C LEU A 141 15.48 -14.82 -10.46
N LEU A 142 16.40 -15.76 -10.23
CA LEU A 142 16.07 -17.09 -9.75
C LEU A 142 15.41 -17.04 -8.37
N LYS A 143 15.96 -16.23 -7.45
CA LYS A 143 15.37 -16.01 -6.12
C LYS A 143 13.96 -15.41 -6.21
N LEU A 144 13.76 -14.43 -7.09
CA LEU A 144 12.44 -13.82 -7.31
C LEU A 144 11.45 -14.83 -7.88
N LYS A 145 11.85 -15.60 -8.90
CA LYS A 145 11.03 -16.67 -9.49
C LYS A 145 10.63 -17.70 -8.44
N LYS A 146 11.60 -18.20 -7.66
CA LYS A 146 11.34 -19.16 -6.57
C LYS A 146 10.34 -18.61 -5.56
N LYS A 147 10.51 -17.36 -5.13
CA LYS A 147 9.59 -16.71 -4.18
C LYS A 147 8.17 -16.56 -4.77
N LYS A 148 8.05 -16.17 -6.04
CA LYS A 148 6.75 -16.09 -6.73
C LYS A 148 6.05 -17.44 -6.84
N GLU A 149 6.79 -18.51 -7.14
CA GLU A 149 6.23 -19.87 -7.20
C GLU A 149 5.79 -20.39 -5.83
N GLU A 150 6.59 -20.15 -4.78
CA GLU A 150 6.20 -20.48 -3.40
C GLU A 150 4.92 -19.75 -2.99
N ASP A 151 4.81 -18.45 -3.31
CA ASP A 151 3.61 -17.67 -3.03
C ASP A 151 2.40 -18.16 -3.83
N LYS A 152 2.58 -18.53 -5.11
CA LYS A 152 1.53 -19.11 -5.94
C LYS A 152 1.00 -20.44 -5.39
N LYS A 153 1.90 -21.32 -4.92
CA LYS A 153 1.51 -22.60 -4.28
C LYS A 153 0.69 -22.37 -3.00
N LYS A 154 1.10 -21.42 -2.15
CA LYS A 154 0.33 -21.02 -0.96
C LYS A 154 -1.05 -20.50 -1.32
N ASN A 155 -1.15 -19.68 -2.38
CA ASN A 155 -2.42 -19.15 -2.85
C ASN A 155 -3.32 -20.25 -3.45
N LEU A 156 -2.79 -21.25 -4.17
CA LEU A 156 -3.59 -22.36 -4.71
C LEU A 156 -4.14 -23.27 -3.61
N ALA A 157 -3.34 -23.59 -2.59
CA ALA A 157 -3.82 -24.30 -1.41
C ALA A 157 -4.93 -23.52 -0.71
N MET A 158 -4.77 -22.20 -0.60
CA MET A 158 -5.76 -21.29 -0.02
C MET A 158 -7.07 -21.23 -0.83
N VAL A 159 -7.01 -21.17 -2.17
CA VAL A 159 -8.21 -21.20 -3.02
C VAL A 159 -8.97 -22.52 -2.89
N LYS A 160 -8.27 -23.66 -2.79
CA LYS A 160 -8.89 -24.96 -2.57
C LYS A 160 -9.59 -25.07 -1.21
N MET A 161 -9.07 -24.41 -0.18
CA MET A 161 -9.71 -24.36 1.15
C MET A 161 -10.97 -23.47 1.19
N LEU A 162 -11.13 -22.58 0.22
CA LEU A 162 -12.29 -21.66 0.12
C LEU A 162 -13.45 -22.24 -0.70
N GLN A 163 -13.27 -23.38 -1.38
CA GLN A 163 -14.39 -24.11 -1.98
C GLN A 163 -15.17 -24.81 -0.86
N GLN A 164 -16.47 -24.53 -0.75
CA GLN A 164 -17.35 -25.30 0.14
C GLN A 164 -17.23 -26.79 -0.21
N PRO A 165 -17.26 -27.69 0.80
CA PRO A 165 -17.28 -29.12 0.53
C PRO A 165 -18.46 -29.44 -0.41
N TYR A 166 -18.25 -30.40 -1.31
CA TYR A 166 -19.24 -30.85 -2.31
C TYR A 166 -20.59 -31.35 -1.74
N TRP A 167 -20.76 -31.32 -0.41
CA TRP A 167 -21.90 -31.87 0.32
C TRP A 167 -22.54 -30.82 1.25
N SER A 168 -22.77 -29.62 0.73
CA SER A 168 -23.64 -28.63 1.39
C SER A 168 -25.09 -28.82 0.91
#